data_AF-A0A8J3BF21-F1
#
_entry.id   AF-A0A8J3BF21-F1
#
_cell.length_a   1.000
_cell.length_b   1.000
_cell.length_c   1.000
_cell.angle_alpha   90.00
_cell.angle_beta   90.00
_cell.angle_gamma   90.00
#
_symmetry.space_group_name_H-M   'P 1'
#
loop_
_entity.id
_entity.type
_entity.pdbx_description
1 polymer ?
#
loop_
_entity_poly.entity_id
_entity_poly.type
_entity_poly.pdbx_seq_one_letter_code
_entity_poly.pdbx_strand_id
1 'polypeptide(L)'
;MDRRAAGLDGHAVVADPARVRNRLRELRAARRWSQADLADRLDVSRQTVNAIETGRYDPSLPLAFAIAAVFGERIEELFFPDATT
;
A
#
# COMPACT_ATOMS: atom_id res chain seq x y z
N MET A 1 3.86 40.92 -19.43
CA MET A 1 2.56 40.24 -19.35
C MET A 1 2.79 38.90 -18.69
N ASP A 2 2.25 38.76 -17.49
CA ASP A 2 2.50 37.68 -16.54
C ASP A 2 1.74 36.40 -16.89
N ARG A 3 2.21 35.28 -16.34
CA ARG A 3 1.84 33.88 -16.59
C ARG A 3 0.35 33.59 -16.33
N ARG A 4 -0.21 32.60 -17.04
CA ARG A 4 -0.66 31.29 -16.47
C ARG A 4 -1.56 30.51 -17.44
N ALA A 5 -1.10 29.31 -17.77
CA ALA A 5 -1.95 28.18 -18.14
C ALA A 5 -2.61 27.62 -16.86
N ALA A 6 -3.91 27.36 -16.90
CA ALA A 6 -4.67 26.44 -16.01
C ALA A 6 -6.17 26.59 -16.37
N GLY A 7 -6.99 25.56 -16.50
CA GLY A 7 -6.78 24.16 -16.24
C GLY A 7 -7.89 23.34 -16.88
N LEU A 8 -7.49 22.21 -17.43
CA LEU A 8 -8.23 20.97 -17.49
C LEU A 8 -7.30 20.07 -16.65
N ASP A 9 -7.70 19.52 -15.51
CA ASP A 9 -8.49 18.30 -15.48
C ASP A 9 -9.23 18.19 -14.15
N GLY A 10 -10.56 18.11 -14.23
CA GLY A 10 -11.37 17.63 -13.11
C GLY A 10 -11.14 16.14 -12.95
N HIS A 11 -10.34 15.76 -11.95
CA HIS A 11 -10.29 14.36 -11.52
C HIS A 11 -11.61 14.05 -10.80
N ALA A 12 -12.43 13.22 -11.43
CA ALA A 12 -13.65 12.70 -10.83
C ALA A 12 -13.32 12.12 -9.44
N VAL A 13 -14.12 12.50 -8.44
CA VAL A 13 -14.11 11.87 -7.12
C VAL A 13 -14.59 10.45 -7.32
N VAL A 14 -13.65 9.52 -7.51
CA VAL A 14 -13.91 8.09 -7.38
C VAL A 14 -14.36 7.88 -5.93
N ALA A 15 -15.47 7.18 -5.76
CA ALA A 15 -16.02 6.83 -4.45
C ALA A 15 -14.92 6.37 -3.50
N ASP A 16 -15.00 6.78 -2.23
CA ASP A 16 -14.06 6.41 -1.15
C ASP A 16 -13.67 4.93 -1.31
N PRO A 17 -12.44 4.63 -1.80
CA PRO A 17 -12.08 3.26 -2.09
C PRO A 17 -12.18 2.52 -0.75
N ALA A 18 -13.07 1.52 -0.71
CA ALA A 18 -13.22 0.65 0.44
C ALA A 18 -11.83 0.32 0.98
N ARG A 19 -11.55 0.75 2.22
CA ARG A 19 -10.20 0.67 2.80
C ARG A 19 -9.64 -0.74 2.59
N VAL A 20 -8.36 -0.87 2.29
CA VAL A 20 -7.75 -2.19 2.13
C VAL A 20 -7.11 -2.62 3.43
N ARG A 21 -7.63 -3.71 4.02
CA ARG A 21 -6.97 -4.40 5.14
C ARG A 21 -5.83 -5.26 4.62
N ASN A 22 -4.80 -5.49 5.45
CA ASN A 22 -3.69 -6.36 5.09
C ASN A 22 -3.14 -7.18 6.26
N ARG A 23 -2.37 -8.23 5.93
CA ARG A 23 -1.72 -9.12 6.90
C ARG A 23 -0.21 -8.89 7.06
N LEU A 24 0.31 -7.76 6.55
CA LEU A 24 1.77 -7.56 6.50
C LEU A 24 2.41 -7.58 7.90
N ARG A 25 1.76 -6.98 8.89
CA ARG A 25 2.26 -6.98 10.27
C ARG A 25 2.37 -8.40 10.84
N GLU A 26 1.36 -9.24 10.60
CA GLU A 26 1.32 -10.63 11.06
C GLU A 26 2.45 -11.44 10.43
N LEU A 27 2.58 -11.39 9.11
CA LEU A 27 3.59 -12.14 8.35
C LEU A 27 5.01 -11.67 8.68
N ARG A 28 5.19 -10.37 8.87
CA ARG A 28 6.45 -9.78 9.27
C ARG A 28 6.85 -10.23 10.69
N ALA A 29 5.90 -10.27 11.62
CA ALA A 29 6.13 -10.77 12.98
C ALA A 29 6.48 -12.27 12.99
N ALA A 30 5.80 -13.09 12.19
CA ALA A 30 6.12 -14.52 12.03
C ALA A 30 7.56 -14.77 11.57
N ARG A 31 8.15 -13.81 10.83
CA ARG A 31 9.54 -13.85 10.36
C ARG A 31 10.53 -13.08 11.21
N ARG A 32 10.07 -12.52 12.35
CA ARG A 32 10.86 -11.66 13.25
C ARG A 32 11.47 -10.44 12.54
N TRP A 33 10.81 -9.94 11.51
CA TRP A 33 11.25 -8.75 10.79
C TRP A 33 10.71 -7.49 11.47
N SER A 34 11.50 -6.42 11.51
CA SER A 34 11.04 -5.06 11.82
C SER A 34 10.42 -4.41 10.58
N GLN A 35 9.69 -3.30 10.74
CA GLN A 35 9.20 -2.54 9.57
C GLN A 35 10.34 -2.09 8.65
N ALA A 36 11.53 -1.81 9.20
CA ALA A 36 12.71 -1.47 8.42
C ALA A 36 13.20 -2.66 7.60
N ASP A 37 13.24 -3.86 8.20
CA ASP A 37 13.64 -5.09 7.49
C ASP A 37 12.76 -5.37 6.26
N LEU A 38 11.44 -5.15 6.37
CA LEU A 38 10.54 -5.29 5.22
C LEU A 38 10.74 -4.16 4.21
N ALA A 39 11.02 -2.95 4.67
CA ALA A 39 11.26 -1.80 3.82
C ALA A 39 12.52 -2.00 2.95
N ASP A 40 13.60 -2.49 3.56
CA ASP A 40 14.86 -2.80 2.86
C ASP A 40 14.67 -3.87 1.78
N ARG A 41 13.83 -4.88 2.05
CA ARG A 41 13.51 -5.96 1.09
C ARG A 41 12.68 -5.48 -0.11
N LEU A 42 11.95 -4.39 0.06
CA LEU A 42 11.05 -3.82 -0.94
C LEU A 42 11.60 -2.57 -1.61
N ASP A 43 12.80 -2.11 -1.20
CA ASP A 43 13.39 -0.84 -1.62
C ASP A 43 12.44 0.37 -1.43
N VAL A 44 11.82 0.44 -0.25
CA VAL A 44 10.93 1.55 0.14
C VAL A 44 11.32 2.11 1.50
N SER A 45 10.70 3.21 1.90
CA SER A 45 10.91 3.74 3.25
C SER A 45 10.17 2.90 4.31
N ARG A 46 10.69 2.86 5.54
CA ARG A 46 9.96 2.31 6.70
C ARG A 46 8.58 2.97 6.88
N GLN A 47 8.45 4.25 6.54
CA GLN A 47 7.18 4.98 6.64
C GLN A 47 6.16 4.44 5.63
N THR A 48 6.59 4.06 4.42
CA THR A 48 5.76 3.40 3.41
C THR A 48 5.20 2.09 3.97
N VAL A 49 6.05 1.23 4.53
CA VAL A 49 5.61 -0.02 5.18
C VAL A 49 4.59 0.24 6.28
N ASN A 50 4.86 1.21 7.16
CA ASN A 50 3.93 1.57 8.22
C ASN A 50 2.59 2.11 7.69
N ALA A 51 2.60 2.91 6.63
CA ALA A 51 1.38 3.44 6.01
C ALA A 51 0.53 2.33 5.41
N ILE A 52 1.15 1.34 4.76
CA ILE A 52 0.46 0.14 4.26
C ILE A 52 -0.11 -0.66 5.43
N GLU A 53 0.70 -1.01 6.43
CA GLU A 53 0.24 -1.79 7.61
C GLU A 53 -0.95 -1.15 8.35
N THR A 54 -1.07 0.18 8.28
CA THR A 54 -2.14 0.94 8.96
C THR A 54 -3.29 1.34 8.04
N GLY A 55 -3.28 0.90 6.78
CA GLY A 55 -4.33 1.22 5.81
C GLY A 55 -4.41 2.70 5.44
N ARG A 56 -3.33 3.47 5.66
CA ARG A 56 -3.23 4.89 5.25
C ARG A 56 -2.70 5.07 3.84
N TYR A 57 -2.19 4.00 3.24
CA TYR A 57 -1.66 4.00 1.88
C TYR A 57 -1.94 2.66 1.24
N ASP A 58 -2.68 2.68 0.14
CA ASP A 58 -2.86 1.52 -0.71
C ASP A 58 -1.62 1.37 -1.61
N PRO A 59 -0.93 0.21 -1.56
CA PRO A 59 0.23 0.01 -2.40
C PRO A 59 -0.18 0.01 -3.88
N SER A 60 0.68 0.57 -4.74
CA SER A 60 0.52 0.39 -6.18
C SER A 60 0.57 -1.09 -6.56
N LEU A 61 -0.02 -1.46 -7.69
CA LEU A 61 -0.04 -2.85 -8.15
C LEU A 61 1.38 -3.47 -8.24
N PRO A 62 2.43 -2.80 -8.77
CA PRO A 62 3.79 -3.31 -8.73
C PRO A 62 4.32 -3.57 -7.31
N LEU A 63 4.05 -2.68 -6.36
CA LEU A 63 4.46 -2.86 -4.98
C LEU A 63 3.70 -4.02 -4.31
N ALA A 64 2.42 -4.21 -4.62
CA ALA A 64 1.65 -5.35 -4.16
C ALA A 64 2.24 -6.68 -4.67
N PHE A 65 2.66 -6.75 -5.94
CA PHE A 65 3.36 -7.92 -6.48
C PHE A 65 4.73 -8.17 -5.81
N ALA A 66 5.50 -7.11 -5.54
CA ALA A 66 6.77 -7.24 -4.82
C ALA A 66 6.56 -7.77 -3.39
N ILE A 67 5.54 -7.27 -2.70
CA ILE A 67 5.16 -7.76 -1.36
C ILE A 67 4.74 -9.23 -1.42
N ALA A 68 3.90 -9.61 -2.39
CA ALA A 68 3.51 -11.00 -2.63
C ALA A 68 4.73 -11.91 -2.83
N ALA A 69 5.69 -11.50 -3.66
CA ALA A 69 6.92 -12.25 -3.88
C ALA A 69 7.78 -12.39 -2.61
N VAL A 70 7.95 -11.31 -1.84
CA VAL A 70 8.69 -11.33 -0.56
C VAL A 70 8.02 -12.26 0.46
N PHE A 71 6.70 -12.33 0.46
CA PHE A 71 5.95 -13.22 1.34
C PHE A 71 5.74 -14.63 0.80
N GLY A 72 5.92 -14.87 -0.50
CA GLY A 72 5.59 -16.15 -1.12
C GLY A 72 4.09 -16.44 -1.08
N GLU A 73 3.27 -15.38 -1.05
CA GLU A 73 1.81 -15.43 -0.91
C GLU A 73 1.16 -14.80 -2.13
N ARG A 74 -0.12 -15.09 -2.37
CA ARG A 74 -0.89 -14.41 -3.43
C ARG A 74 -1.36 -13.04 -2.93
N ILE A 75 -1.59 -12.09 -3.84
CA ILE A 75 -2.03 -10.73 -3.46
C ILE A 75 -3.34 -10.78 -2.67
N GLU A 76 -4.29 -11.63 -3.08
CA GLU A 76 -5.58 -11.83 -2.42
C GLU A 76 -5.48 -12.46 -1.02
N GLU A 77 -4.35 -13.08 -0.67
CA GLU A 77 -4.08 -13.59 0.69
C GLU A 77 -3.43 -12.53 1.59
N LEU A 78 -2.96 -11.43 1.00
CA LEU A 78 -2.28 -10.34 1.68
C LEU A 78 -3.18 -9.14 1.92
N PHE A 79 -4.07 -8.83 0.97
CA PHE A 79 -4.89 -7.62 0.92
C PHE A 79 -6.36 -7.97 0.76
N PHE A 80 -7.21 -7.42 1.62
CA PHE A 80 -8.64 -7.73 1.69
C PHE A 80 -9.48 -6.45 1.67
N PRO A 81 -10.66 -6.45 1.02
CA PRO A 81 -11.59 -5.35 1.16
C PRO A 81 -11.98 -5.20 2.64
N ASP A 82 -11.93 -3.99 3.17
CA ASP A 82 -12.53 -3.69 4.47
C ASP A 82 -14.04 -3.86 4.30
N ALA A 83 -14.59 -4.85 4.99
CA ALA A 83 -16.00 -5.19 4.91
C ALA A 83 -16.80 -4.05 5.54
N THR A 84 -17.07 -3.02 4.74
CA THR A 84 -18.06 -2.01 5.07
C THR A 84 -19.42 -2.67 4.87
N THR A 85 -20.07 -3.06 5.96
CA THR A 85 -21.52 -3.35 5.99
C THR A 85 -22.30 -2.07 5.76
#